data_AF-A0A9W8J6Q2-F1
#
_entry.id   AF-A0A9W8J6Q2-F1
#
_cell.length_a   1.000
_cell.length_b   1.000
_cell.length_c   1.000
_cell.angle_alpha   90.00
_cell.angle_beta   90.00
_cell.angle_gamma   90.00
#
_symmetry.space_group_name_H-M   'P 1'
#
loop_
_entity.id
_entity.type
_entity.pdbx_description
1 polymer ?
#
loop_
_entity_poly.entity_id
_entity_poly.type
_entity_poly.pdbx_seq_one_letter_code
_entity_poly.pdbx_strand_id
1 'polypeptide(L)'
;MHKIKLVLFPWLHKPWARRTRRTEHGQHEWQPPRDDINSPDLYIPAMAIVTYILLTGLHAGLSGPGFRPQILGESASRATLVVLFDFLFVKLGCYILNIQGSSQFVDIFAYSGYKFVGVIFAIAAGFVGIGGALWTVVFVYAFLANAFFLPIPTVSPLRSLRSVVLPDPSNSISSSSGATTTATVNPAQRRRRITFLFLEAVSQIVYMAALVRLPTA
;
A
#
# COMPACT_ATOMS: atom_id res chain seq x y z
N MET A 1 -17.23 0.05 -5.48
CA MET A 1 -16.53 0.02 -6.79
C MET A 1 -15.59 1.21 -7.04
N HIS A 2 -15.92 2.43 -6.61
CA HIS A 2 -15.06 3.60 -6.80
C HIS A 2 -13.63 3.46 -6.25
N LYS A 3 -13.45 2.77 -5.10
CA LYS A 3 -12.13 2.57 -4.49
C LYS A 3 -11.17 1.69 -5.31
N ILE A 4 -11.63 0.58 -5.89
CA ILE A 4 -10.78 -0.29 -6.72
C ILE A 4 -10.32 0.45 -7.99
N LYS A 5 -11.21 1.23 -8.62
CA LYS A 5 -10.84 2.08 -9.75
C LYS A 5 -9.78 3.11 -9.38
N LEU A 6 -9.86 3.65 -8.17
CA LEU A 6 -8.90 4.61 -7.63
C LEU A 6 -7.54 3.96 -7.30
N VAL A 7 -7.51 2.69 -6.89
CA VAL A 7 -6.26 1.91 -6.73
C VAL A 7 -5.62 1.57 -8.09
N LEU A 8 -6.42 1.20 -9.08
CA LEU A 8 -5.94 0.83 -10.42
C LEU A 8 -5.61 2.03 -11.33
N PHE A 9 -6.30 3.15 -11.14
CA PHE A 9 -6.14 4.38 -11.91
C PHE A 9 -5.99 5.59 -10.97
N PRO A 10 -4.90 5.66 -10.21
CA PRO A 10 -4.73 6.73 -9.24
C PRO A 10 -4.63 8.12 -9.94
N TRP A 11 -4.10 8.16 -11.16
CA TRP A 11 -3.95 9.37 -11.97
C TRP A 11 -5.26 10.15 -12.20
N LEU A 12 -6.42 9.48 -12.14
CA LEU A 12 -7.73 10.09 -12.39
C LEU A 12 -8.31 10.81 -11.16
N HIS A 13 -7.84 10.52 -9.95
CA HIS A 13 -8.43 11.10 -8.73
C HIS A 13 -7.71 12.39 -8.30
N LYS A 14 -8.47 13.45 -8.07
CA LYS A 14 -8.08 14.69 -7.37
C LYS A 14 -9.33 15.16 -6.61
N PRO A 15 -9.35 15.35 -5.28
CA PRO A 15 -8.25 15.50 -4.31
C PRO A 15 -7.99 14.28 -3.40
N TRP A 16 -6.73 14.07 -3.04
CA TRP A 16 -6.27 12.97 -2.17
C TRP A 16 -5.96 13.39 -0.73
N ALA A 17 -6.52 14.51 -0.25
CA ALA A 17 -6.36 14.92 1.14
C ALA A 17 -7.35 14.11 2.00
N ARG A 18 -6.90 13.54 3.12
CA ARG A 18 -7.80 12.93 4.10
C ARG A 18 -8.70 14.01 4.70
N ARG A 19 -9.99 13.71 4.82
CA ARG A 19 -10.96 14.63 5.41
C ARG A 19 -10.93 14.47 6.93
N THR A 20 -10.81 15.58 7.65
CA THR A 20 -10.97 15.60 9.11
C THR A 20 -12.38 16.02 9.46
N ARG A 21 -12.94 15.45 10.52
CA ARG A 21 -14.17 15.90 11.15
C ARG A 21 -13.79 16.55 12.47
N ARG A 22 -14.30 17.76 12.72
CA ARG A 22 -14.17 18.40 14.02
C ARG A 22 -15.20 17.75 14.97
N THR A 23 -14.73 17.07 16.01
CA THR A 23 -15.61 16.54 17.06
C THR A 23 -16.17 17.69 17.90
N GLU A 24 -17.28 17.43 18.61
CA GLU A 24 -17.98 18.44 19.44
C GLU A 24 -17.08 19.06 20.52
N HIS A 25 -16.00 18.38 20.89
CA HIS A 25 -14.97 18.85 21.83
C HIS A 25 -13.85 19.68 21.17
N GLY A 26 -14.01 20.07 19.90
CA GLY A 26 -13.05 20.89 19.17
C GLY A 26 -11.80 20.16 18.66
N GLN A 27 -11.69 18.84 18.85
CA GLN A 27 -10.59 18.04 18.31
C GLN A 27 -10.83 17.68 16.83
N HIS A 28 -9.75 17.51 16.07
CA HIS A 28 -9.81 17.06 14.68
C HIS A 28 -9.56 15.56 14.63
N GLU A 29 -10.57 14.79 14.22
CA GLU A 29 -10.47 13.34 14.02
C GLU A 29 -10.53 12.99 12.53
N TRP A 30 -9.81 11.96 12.09
CA TRP A 30 -9.88 11.50 10.71
C TRP A 30 -11.23 10.83 10.42
N GLN A 31 -11.83 11.12 9.26
CA GLN A 31 -13.12 10.52 8.89
C GLN A 31 -12.95 9.02 8.56
N PRO A 32 -13.94 8.18 8.94
CA PRO A 32 -13.88 6.74 8.67
C PRO A 32 -14.05 6.42 7.16
N PRO A 33 -13.74 5.18 6.72
CA PRO A 33 -13.85 4.71 5.32
C PRO A 33 -15.21 4.81 4.64
N ARG A 34 -16.26 5.12 5.40
CA ARG A 34 -17.59 5.40 4.88
C ARG A 34 -17.72 6.84 4.36
N ASP A 35 -17.06 7.79 5.02
CA ASP A 35 -17.21 9.23 4.78
C ASP A 35 -16.00 9.83 4.02
N ASP A 36 -14.84 9.16 4.09
CA ASP A 36 -13.65 9.51 3.32
C ASP A 36 -13.17 8.36 2.44
N ILE A 37 -13.26 8.57 1.12
CA ILE A 37 -12.80 7.60 0.11
C ILE A 37 -11.29 7.37 0.15
N ASN A 38 -10.51 8.34 0.65
CA ASN A 38 -9.05 8.30 0.74
C ASN A 38 -8.56 7.64 2.04
N SER A 39 -9.47 7.31 2.97
CA SER A 39 -9.07 6.65 4.20
C SER A 39 -8.78 5.16 3.95
N PRO A 40 -7.71 4.62 4.57
CA PRO A 40 -7.30 3.24 4.39
C PRO A 40 -8.38 2.28 4.90
N ASP A 41 -8.69 1.24 4.11
CA ASP A 41 -9.61 0.18 4.50
C ASP A 41 -8.91 -1.18 4.52
N LEU A 42 -9.25 -2.02 5.49
CA LEU A 42 -8.70 -3.38 5.59
C LEU A 42 -9.43 -4.37 4.67
N TYR A 43 -10.68 -4.06 4.28
CA TYR A 43 -11.51 -4.95 3.47
C TYR A 43 -10.89 -5.25 2.10
N ILE A 44 -10.40 -4.22 1.38
CA ILE A 44 -9.82 -4.41 0.04
C ILE A 44 -8.55 -5.29 0.10
N PRO A 45 -7.55 -4.98 0.95
CA PRO A 45 -6.42 -5.86 1.24
C PRO A 45 -6.78 -7.31 1.60
N ALA A 46 -7.72 -7.51 2.53
CA ALA A 46 -8.09 -8.84 2.98
C ALA A 46 -8.71 -9.66 1.83
N MET A 47 -9.64 -9.07 1.08
CA MET A 47 -10.24 -9.71 -0.09
C MET A 47 -9.22 -9.94 -1.20
N ALA A 48 -8.26 -9.04 -1.38
CA ALA A 48 -7.20 -9.19 -2.38
C ALA A 48 -6.30 -10.40 -2.07
N ILE A 49 -5.92 -10.63 -0.81
CA ILE A 49 -5.13 -11.81 -0.43
C ILE A 49 -5.88 -13.10 -0.75
N VAL A 50 -7.15 -13.20 -0.38
CA VAL A 50 -8.00 -14.37 -0.70
C VAL A 50 -8.09 -14.57 -2.21
N THR A 51 -8.34 -13.49 -2.95
CA THR A 51 -8.44 -13.55 -4.41
C THR A 51 -7.14 -14.00 -5.05
N TYR A 52 -5.99 -13.49 -4.59
CA TYR A 52 -4.67 -13.92 -5.05
C TYR A 52 -4.48 -15.44 -4.88
N ILE A 53 -4.77 -15.99 -3.70
CA ILE A 53 -4.63 -17.43 -3.41
C ILE A 53 -5.53 -18.28 -4.32
N LEU A 54 -6.77 -17.85 -4.54
CA LEU A 54 -7.70 -18.55 -5.43
C LEU A 54 -7.25 -18.47 -6.89
N LEU A 55 -6.76 -17.30 -7.32
CA LEU A 55 -6.31 -17.08 -8.69
C LEU A 55 -5.05 -17.90 -9.00
N THR A 56 -4.10 -18.01 -8.07
CA THR A 56 -2.91 -18.86 -8.24
C THR A 56 -3.28 -20.34 -8.29
N GLY A 57 -4.23 -20.77 -7.44
CA GLY A 57 -4.77 -22.13 -7.47
C GLY A 57 -5.48 -22.46 -8.79
N LEU A 58 -6.29 -21.53 -9.29
CA LEU A 58 -6.96 -21.66 -10.59
C LEU A 58 -5.95 -21.74 -11.74
N HIS A 59 -4.91 -20.91 -11.71
CA HIS A 59 -3.86 -20.92 -12.74
C HIS A 59 -3.19 -22.29 -12.79
N ALA A 60 -2.77 -22.81 -11.64
CA ALA A 60 -2.14 -24.13 -11.56
C ALA A 60 -3.07 -25.26 -12.02
N GLY A 61 -4.38 -25.17 -11.71
CA GLY A 61 -5.37 -26.14 -12.16
C GLY A 61 -5.62 -26.13 -13.66
N LEU A 62 -5.52 -24.97 -14.33
CA LEU A 62 -5.72 -24.84 -15.77
C LEU A 62 -4.45 -25.11 -16.60
N SER A 63 -3.27 -24.80 -16.06
CA SER A 63 -1.99 -24.99 -16.78
C SER A 63 -1.34 -26.36 -16.52
N GLY A 64 -1.74 -27.08 -15.47
CA GLY A 64 -1.15 -28.36 -15.06
C GLY A 64 -2.00 -29.59 -15.41
N PRO A 65 -1.50 -30.80 -15.12
CA PRO A 65 -2.22 -32.06 -15.33
C PRO A 65 -3.39 -32.28 -14.34
N GLY A 66 -3.58 -31.38 -13.37
CA GLY A 66 -4.64 -31.44 -12.37
C GLY A 66 -4.41 -30.47 -11.20
N PHE A 67 -5.45 -30.25 -10.40
CA PHE A 67 -5.39 -29.36 -9.24
C PHE A 67 -4.66 -30.02 -8.06
N ARG A 68 -3.60 -29.37 -7.57
CA ARG A 68 -2.86 -29.77 -6.36
C ARG A 68 -3.16 -28.79 -5.22
N PRO A 69 -3.82 -29.21 -4.12
CA PRO A 69 -4.21 -28.31 -3.03
C PRO A 69 -3.01 -27.68 -2.30
N GLN A 70 -1.82 -28.29 -2.40
CA GLN A 70 -0.58 -27.76 -1.80
C GLN A 70 -0.21 -26.37 -2.33
N ILE A 71 -0.58 -26.04 -3.57
CA ILE A 71 -0.26 -24.75 -4.20
C ILE A 71 -1.01 -23.59 -3.53
N LEU A 72 -2.23 -23.84 -3.02
CA LEU A 72 -2.97 -22.86 -2.23
C LEU A 72 -2.24 -22.58 -0.91
N GLY A 73 -1.78 -23.64 -0.23
CA GLY A 73 -1.01 -23.53 1.02
C GLY A 73 0.30 -22.78 0.82
N GLU A 74 1.03 -23.06 -0.26
CA GLU A 74 2.26 -22.35 -0.62
C GLU A 74 1.99 -20.88 -0.95
N SER A 75 0.97 -20.60 -1.76
CA SER A 75 0.58 -19.23 -2.12
C SER A 75 0.14 -18.43 -0.89
N ALA A 76 -0.64 -19.03 0.01
CA ALA A 76 -1.08 -18.43 1.26
C ALA A 76 0.11 -18.15 2.20
N SER A 77 1.03 -19.11 2.33
CA SER A 77 2.24 -18.96 3.16
C SER A 77 3.11 -17.83 2.62
N ARG A 78 3.31 -17.77 1.30
CA ARG A 78 4.08 -16.71 0.66
C ARG A 78 3.45 -15.33 0.82
N ALA A 79 2.13 -15.22 0.61
CA ALA A 79 1.40 -13.97 0.83
C ALA A 79 1.51 -13.50 2.29
N THR A 80 1.36 -14.44 3.23
CA THR A 80 1.48 -14.16 4.67
C THR A 80 2.87 -13.70 5.05
N LEU A 81 3.92 -14.38 4.54
CA LEU A 81 5.31 -13.98 4.78
C LEU A 81 5.60 -12.58 4.24
N VAL A 82 5.15 -12.28 3.02
CA VAL A 82 5.34 -10.94 2.42
C VAL A 82 4.70 -9.85 3.28
N VAL A 83 3.46 -10.07 3.74
CA VAL A 83 2.76 -9.09 4.60
C VAL A 83 3.43 -8.97 5.96
N LEU A 84 3.86 -10.08 6.55
CA LEU A 84 4.54 -10.11 7.85
C LEU A 84 5.88 -9.37 7.79
N PHE A 85 6.72 -9.66 6.79
CA PHE A 85 8.01 -8.98 6.62
C PHE A 85 7.83 -7.48 6.38
N ASP A 86 6.86 -7.09 5.56
CA ASP A 86 6.56 -5.68 5.29
C ASP A 86 6.09 -4.95 6.56
N PHE A 87 5.22 -5.58 7.34
CA PHE A 87 4.75 -5.06 8.62
C PHE A 87 5.91 -4.87 9.62
N LEU A 88 6.78 -5.87 9.77
CA LEU A 88 7.93 -5.81 10.66
C LEU A 88 8.93 -4.74 10.21
N PHE A 89 9.18 -4.64 8.90
CA PHE A 89 10.05 -3.64 8.31
C PHE A 89 9.53 -2.21 8.61
N VAL A 90 8.23 -1.97 8.42
CA VAL A 90 7.62 -0.66 8.70
C VAL A 90 7.67 -0.33 10.21
N LYS A 91 7.32 -1.28 11.07
CA LYS A 91 7.34 -1.07 12.53
C LYS A 91 8.76 -0.82 13.05
N LEU A 92 9.74 -1.58 12.57
CA LEU A 92 11.15 -1.39 12.94
C LEU A 92 11.65 -0.01 12.48
N GLY A 93 11.30 0.43 11.27
CA GLY A 93 11.65 1.74 10.78
C GLY A 93 11.04 2.90 11.58
N CYS A 94 9.75 2.79 11.93
CA CYS A 94 9.10 3.76 12.81
C CYS A 94 9.73 3.81 14.20
N TYR A 95 10.15 2.65 14.73
CA TYR A 95 10.85 2.54 16.01
C TYR A 95 12.24 3.22 15.96
N ILE A 96 13.08 2.90 14.97
CA ILE A 96 14.42 3.47 14.79
C ILE A 96 14.38 4.99 14.59
N LEU A 97 13.36 5.47 13.85
CA LEU A 97 13.19 6.90 13.55
C LEU A 97 12.46 7.69 14.65
N ASN A 98 12.12 7.03 15.76
CA ASN A 98 11.37 7.59 16.89
C ASN A 98 10.14 8.38 16.42
N ILE A 99 9.35 7.77 15.54
CA ILE A 99 8.12 8.38 15.04
C ILE A 99 7.03 8.11 16.08
N GLN A 100 6.81 9.11 16.94
CA GLN A 100 5.73 9.11 17.92
C GLN A 100 4.41 9.44 17.21
N GLY A 101 3.82 8.42 16.62
CA GLY A 101 2.50 8.49 16.00
C GLY A 101 1.77 7.19 16.28
N SER A 102 0.51 7.30 16.71
CA SER A 102 -0.44 6.19 16.77
C SER A 102 -0.77 5.72 15.35
N SER A 103 0.21 5.15 14.64
CA SER A 103 -0.07 4.41 13.42
C SER A 103 -0.82 3.16 13.88
N GLN A 104 -2.16 3.18 13.79
CA GLN A 104 -2.97 2.03 14.09
C GLN A 104 -2.44 0.85 13.27
N PHE A 105 -2.28 -0.31 13.89
CA PHE A 105 -1.79 -1.51 13.21
C PHE A 105 -2.58 -1.82 11.93
N VAL A 106 -3.86 -1.45 11.95
CA VAL A 106 -4.81 -1.53 10.84
C VAL A 106 -4.37 -0.71 9.63
N ASP A 107 -3.89 0.51 9.82
CA ASP A 107 -3.46 1.39 8.71
C ASP A 107 -2.24 0.81 7.99
N ILE A 108 -1.26 0.31 8.75
CA ILE A 108 -0.05 -0.30 8.16
C ILE A 108 -0.42 -1.53 7.33
N PHE A 109 -1.30 -2.38 7.86
CA PHE A 109 -1.79 -3.56 7.14
C PHE A 109 -2.62 -3.20 5.90
N ALA A 110 -3.40 -2.12 5.99
CA ALA A 110 -4.20 -1.66 4.87
C ALA A 110 -3.30 -1.17 3.73
N TYR A 111 -2.31 -0.33 4.04
CA TYR A 111 -1.36 0.18 3.04
C TYR A 111 -0.46 -0.90 2.45
N SER A 112 0.04 -1.84 3.26
CA SER A 112 0.87 -2.94 2.76
C SER A 112 0.09 -3.88 1.84
N GLY A 113 -1.21 -4.04 2.05
CA GLY A 113 -2.04 -4.99 1.31
C GLY A 113 -2.59 -4.49 -0.02
N TYR A 114 -2.57 -3.19 -0.33
CA TYR A 114 -3.06 -2.71 -1.63
C TYR A 114 -2.24 -3.22 -2.82
N LYS A 115 -0.97 -3.59 -2.62
CA LYS A 115 -0.11 -4.18 -3.67
C LYS A 115 -0.69 -5.45 -4.28
N PHE A 116 -1.45 -6.23 -3.52
CA PHE A 116 -2.09 -7.45 -4.02
C PHE A 116 -3.09 -7.15 -5.14
N VAL A 117 -3.73 -5.97 -5.15
CA VAL A 117 -4.66 -5.58 -6.22
C VAL A 117 -3.94 -5.48 -7.57
N GLY A 118 -2.75 -4.89 -7.59
CA GLY A 118 -1.93 -4.83 -8.81
C GLY A 118 -1.41 -6.19 -9.25
N VAL A 119 -0.99 -7.03 -8.30
CA VAL A 119 -0.56 -8.41 -8.57
C VAL A 119 -1.69 -9.24 -9.19
N ILE A 120 -2.90 -9.18 -8.63
CA ILE A 120 -4.08 -9.88 -9.18
C ILE A 120 -4.36 -9.42 -10.61
N PHE A 121 -4.30 -8.12 -10.88
CA PHE A 121 -4.52 -7.59 -12.23
C PHE A 121 -3.47 -8.11 -13.24
N ALA A 122 -2.20 -8.16 -12.84
CA ALA A 122 -1.13 -8.70 -13.68
C ALA A 122 -1.30 -10.21 -13.95
N ILE A 123 -1.73 -10.99 -12.95
CA ILE A 123 -1.99 -12.42 -13.13
C ILE A 123 -3.25 -12.62 -14.01
N ALA A 124 -4.32 -11.84 -13.77
CA ALA A 124 -5.55 -11.87 -14.57
C ALA A 124 -5.29 -11.57 -16.06
N ALA A 125 -4.39 -10.63 -16.37
CA ALA A 125 -3.97 -10.37 -17.75
C ALA A 125 -3.31 -11.59 -18.40
N GLY A 126 -2.52 -12.35 -17.63
CA GLY A 126 -1.94 -13.62 -18.08
C GLY A 126 -3.01 -14.66 -18.46
N PHE A 127 -4.11 -14.74 -17.71
CA PHE A 127 -5.23 -15.64 -18.04
C PHE A 127 -5.94 -15.30 -19.35
N VAL A 128 -5.98 -14.01 -19.73
CA VAL A 128 -6.60 -13.56 -20.98
C VAL A 128 -5.72 -13.88 -22.21
N GLY A 129 -4.56 -14.52 -22.02
CA GLY A 129 -3.60 -14.85 -23.08
C GLY A 129 -2.68 -13.69 -23.45
N ILE A 130 -2.64 -12.64 -22.63
CA ILE A 130 -1.68 -11.55 -22.79
C ILE A 130 -0.32 -12.07 -22.32
N GLY A 131 0.53 -12.45 -23.27
CA GLY A 131 1.88 -12.95 -23.03
C GLY A 131 2.99 -11.97 -23.44
N GLY A 132 4.22 -12.28 -23.06
CA GLY A 132 5.43 -11.58 -23.53
C GLY A 132 5.48 -10.09 -23.16
N ALA A 133 5.73 -9.23 -24.16
CA ALA A 133 5.93 -7.80 -23.96
C ALA A 133 4.67 -7.09 -23.40
N LEU A 134 3.48 -7.47 -23.87
CA LEU A 134 2.22 -6.87 -23.39
C LEU A 134 1.96 -7.20 -21.92
N TRP A 135 2.28 -8.42 -21.50
CA TRP A 135 2.20 -8.80 -20.08
C TRP A 135 3.16 -7.96 -19.23
N THR A 136 4.35 -7.71 -19.76
CA THR A 136 5.36 -6.88 -19.08
C THR A 136 4.88 -5.44 -18.97
N VAL A 137 4.20 -4.91 -19.99
CA VAL A 137 3.56 -3.59 -19.93
C VAL A 137 2.46 -3.55 -18.87
N VAL A 138 1.61 -4.57 -18.77
CA VAL A 138 0.56 -4.63 -17.73
C VAL A 138 1.18 -4.73 -16.34
N PHE A 139 2.22 -5.53 -16.17
CA PHE A 139 2.95 -5.64 -14.91
C PHE A 139 3.61 -4.31 -14.53
N VAL A 140 4.27 -3.64 -15.47
CA VAL A 140 4.85 -2.30 -15.27
C VAL A 140 3.78 -1.26 -14.96
N TYR A 141 2.60 -1.35 -15.59
CA TYR A 141 1.47 -0.47 -15.28
C TYR A 141 0.93 -0.71 -13.87
N ALA A 142 0.68 -1.97 -13.49
CA ALA A 142 0.23 -2.32 -12.14
C ALA A 142 1.27 -1.94 -11.08
N PHE A 143 2.55 -2.05 -11.43
CA PHE A 143 3.65 -1.54 -10.64
C PHE A 143 3.59 -0.01 -10.52
N LEU A 144 3.46 0.73 -11.63
CA LEU A 144 3.39 2.19 -11.65
C LEU A 144 2.15 2.74 -10.91
N ALA A 145 1.02 2.03 -10.97
CA ALA A 145 -0.20 2.38 -10.24
C ALA A 145 -0.02 2.22 -8.73
N ASN A 146 0.61 1.14 -8.26
CA ASN A 146 1.00 1.03 -6.86
C ASN A 146 2.08 2.06 -6.51
N ALA A 147 3.06 2.26 -7.40
CA ALA A 147 4.15 3.20 -7.27
C ALA A 147 3.69 4.66 -7.13
N PHE A 148 2.52 5.00 -7.66
CA PHE A 148 1.93 6.32 -7.49
C PHE A 148 1.54 6.61 -6.03
N PHE A 149 1.23 5.58 -5.25
CA PHE A 149 1.05 5.68 -3.80
C PHE A 149 2.37 5.64 -3.02
N LEU A 150 3.45 5.23 -3.69
CA LEU A 150 4.80 5.12 -3.16
C LEU A 150 5.62 6.40 -3.41
N PRO A 151 6.58 6.71 -2.54
CA PRO A 151 7.46 7.86 -2.70
C PRO A 151 8.66 7.52 -3.61
N ILE A 152 8.41 7.31 -4.90
CA ILE A 152 9.49 7.28 -5.91
C ILE A 152 9.77 8.71 -6.39
N PRO A 153 11.02 9.20 -6.33
CA PRO A 153 11.37 10.60 -6.60
C PRO A 153 11.04 11.10 -8.01
N THR A 154 10.74 10.21 -8.96
CA THR A 154 10.44 10.56 -10.36
C THR A 154 8.95 10.61 -10.72
N VAL A 155 8.02 10.08 -9.89
CA VAL A 155 6.62 9.91 -10.35
C VAL A 155 5.51 10.51 -9.47
N SER A 156 5.71 10.81 -8.19
CA SER A 156 4.93 11.79 -7.40
C SER A 156 5.31 11.65 -5.92
N PRO A 157 5.91 12.66 -5.27
CA PRO A 157 6.51 12.51 -3.93
C PRO A 157 5.54 12.59 -2.74
N LEU A 158 4.30 12.12 -2.84
CA LEU A 158 3.27 12.37 -1.82
C LEU A 158 2.21 11.27 -1.79
N ARG A 159 2.05 10.52 -0.68
CA ARG A 159 0.83 10.59 0.17
C ARG A 159 0.64 9.47 1.20
N SER A 160 1.00 8.21 0.92
CA SER A 160 0.59 7.09 1.80
C SER A 160 1.34 7.08 3.16
N LEU A 161 2.59 6.61 3.19
CA LEU A 161 3.39 6.59 4.43
C LEU A 161 3.97 7.96 4.80
N ARG A 162 4.07 8.91 3.86
CA ARG A 162 4.49 10.28 4.18
C ARG A 162 3.54 10.95 5.17
N SER A 163 2.23 10.74 5.06
CA SER A 163 1.26 11.32 6.01
C SER A 163 1.37 10.73 7.42
N VAL A 164 1.95 9.53 7.55
CA VAL A 164 2.21 8.85 8.83
C VAL A 164 3.61 9.21 9.37
N VAL A 165 4.59 9.39 8.49
CA VAL A 165 6.01 9.56 8.82
C VAL A 165 6.43 11.03 8.91
N LEU A 166 5.85 11.92 8.13
CA LEU A 166 6.09 13.36 8.19
C LEU A 166 4.86 14.05 8.79
N PRO A 167 5.01 14.83 9.88
CA PRO A 167 3.97 15.73 10.34
C PRO A 167 3.62 16.71 9.21
N ASP A 168 2.37 16.73 8.77
CA ASP A 168 1.91 17.77 7.85
C ASP A 168 1.81 19.09 8.62
N PRO A 169 2.44 20.18 8.13
CA PRO A 169 2.39 21.49 8.78
C PRO A 169 0.98 22.10 8.80
N SER A 170 0.01 21.52 8.08
CA SER A 170 -1.39 21.90 8.13
C SER A 170 -2.14 21.38 9.36
N ASN A 171 -1.65 20.32 10.03
CA ASN A 171 -2.26 19.80 11.26
C ASN A 171 -1.91 20.63 12.51
N SER A 172 -0.92 21.54 12.42
CA SER A 172 -0.57 22.47 13.51
C SER A 172 -1.29 23.81 13.43
N ILE A 173 -2.09 24.07 12.39
CA ILE A 173 -2.76 25.38 12.19
C ILE A 173 -4.09 25.46 12.97
N SER A 174 -4.68 24.34 13.39
CA SER A 174 -6.02 24.34 14.01
C SER A 174 -6.07 24.07 15.51
N SER A 175 -4.93 23.82 16.16
CA SER A 175 -4.85 23.69 17.62
C SER A 175 -4.16 24.90 18.25
N SER A 176 -4.97 25.83 18.73
CA SER A 176 -4.66 26.94 19.64
C SER A 176 -4.02 28.22 19.06
N SER A 177 -4.74 29.32 19.25
CA SER A 177 -4.29 30.71 19.20
C SER A 177 -3.37 31.01 20.39
N GLY A 178 -2.16 30.47 20.36
CA GLY A 178 -1.15 30.66 21.40
C GLY A 178 0.17 30.10 20.90
N ALA A 179 1.19 30.95 20.89
CA ALA A 179 2.53 30.70 20.37
C ALA A 179 2.96 29.22 20.50
N THR A 180 2.98 28.50 19.38
CA THR A 180 3.53 27.15 19.33
C THR A 180 4.54 27.10 18.21
N THR A 181 5.79 26.91 18.61
CA THR A 181 6.94 26.61 17.78
C THR A 181 6.54 25.65 16.66
N THR A 182 6.61 26.13 15.42
CA THR A 182 6.72 25.25 14.25
C THR A 182 7.87 24.30 14.54
N ALA A 183 7.59 23.09 15.00
CA ALA A 183 8.57 22.03 15.09
C ALA A 183 8.89 21.60 13.65
N THR A 184 9.65 22.44 12.96
CA THR A 184 10.31 22.08 11.72
C THR A 184 11.17 20.88 12.06
N VAL A 185 10.70 19.68 11.69
CA VAL A 185 11.45 18.44 11.85
C VAL A 185 12.87 18.72 11.37
N ASN A 186 13.87 18.43 12.21
CA ASN A 186 15.26 18.68 11.90
C ASN A 186 15.54 18.19 10.46
N PRO A 187 16.12 19.02 9.56
CA PRO A 187 16.34 18.63 8.17
C PRO A 187 17.08 17.28 8.03
N ALA A 188 17.95 16.94 8.99
CA ALA A 188 18.61 15.63 9.06
C ALA A 188 17.64 14.49 9.37
N GLN A 189 16.69 14.67 10.29
CA GLN A 189 15.64 13.69 10.58
C GLN A 189 14.66 13.54 9.40
N ARG A 190 14.32 14.65 8.74
CA ARG A 190 13.48 14.64 7.53
C ARG A 190 14.16 13.83 6.41
N ARG A 191 15.47 14.00 6.20
CA ARG A 191 16.24 13.22 5.23
C ARG A 191 16.20 11.73 5.55
N ARG A 192 16.45 11.33 6.81
CA ARG A 192 16.39 9.92 7.24
C ARG A 192 15.02 9.28 7.02
N ARG A 193 13.94 10.02 7.34
CA ARG A 193 12.56 9.61 7.10
C ARG A 193 12.27 9.41 5.61
N ILE A 194 12.74 10.30 4.75
CA ILE A 194 12.62 10.16 3.29
C ILE A 194 13.41 8.95 2.78
N THR A 195 14.63 8.72 3.27
CA THR A 195 15.43 7.54 2.90
C THR A 195 14.75 6.24 3.32
N PHE A 196 14.17 6.19 4.52
CA PHE A 196 13.42 5.03 4.99
C PHE A 196 12.20 4.73 4.10
N LEU A 197 11.43 5.76 3.77
CA LEU A 197 10.30 5.67 2.84
C LEU A 197 10.74 5.16 1.46
N PHE A 198 11.91 5.57 0.98
CA PHE A 198 12.45 5.07 -0.28
C PHE A 198 12.83 3.59 -0.19
N LEU A 199 13.41 3.16 0.93
CA LEU A 199 13.80 1.76 1.13
C LEU A 199 12.56 0.85 1.20
N GLU A 200 11.52 1.30 1.91
CA GLU A 200 10.21 0.67 1.94
C GLU A 200 9.61 0.56 0.52
N ALA A 201 9.78 1.62 -0.28
CA ALA A 201 9.30 1.59 -1.64
C ALA A 201 9.99 0.53 -2.51
N VAL A 202 11.32 0.44 -2.40
CA VAL A 202 12.12 -0.57 -3.10
C VAL A 202 11.73 -1.98 -2.64
N SER A 203 11.51 -2.20 -1.35
CA SER A 203 11.09 -3.51 -0.84
C SER A 203 9.71 -3.92 -1.38
N GLN A 204 8.77 -2.97 -1.54
CA GLN A 204 7.48 -3.26 -2.16
C GLN A 204 7.60 -3.77 -3.61
N ILE A 205 8.54 -3.22 -4.39
CA ILE A 205 8.81 -3.69 -5.77
C ILE A 205 9.23 -5.16 -5.75
N VAL A 206 10.20 -5.48 -4.87
CA VAL A 206 10.74 -6.84 -4.73
C VAL A 206 9.64 -7.81 -4.33
N TYR A 207 8.76 -7.41 -3.41
CA TYR A 207 7.62 -8.22 -3.00
C TYR A 207 6.62 -8.46 -4.13
N MET A 208 6.27 -7.43 -4.91
CA MET A 208 5.36 -7.60 -6.06
C MET A 208 5.96 -8.51 -7.14
N ALA A 209 7.25 -8.33 -7.44
CA ALA A 209 7.95 -9.18 -8.40
C ALA A 209 8.04 -10.64 -7.90
N ALA A 210 8.20 -10.85 -6.60
CA ALA A 210 8.12 -12.17 -6.00
C ALA A 210 6.70 -12.75 -6.18
N LEU A 211 5.65 -12.05 -5.72
CA LEU A 211 4.27 -12.54 -5.75
C LEU A 211 3.74 -12.87 -7.15
N VAL A 212 4.19 -12.16 -8.18
CA VAL A 212 3.78 -12.44 -9.58
C VAL A 212 4.41 -13.72 -10.13
N ARG A 213 5.55 -14.17 -9.61
CA ARG A 213 6.15 -15.45 -10.00
C ARG A 213 5.36 -16.58 -9.35
N LEU A 214 4.41 -17.16 -10.07
CA LEU A 214 3.61 -18.27 -9.57
C LEU A 214 4.51 -19.48 -9.27
N PRO A 215 4.21 -20.27 -8.21
CA PRO A 215 4.85 -21.55 -7.99
C PRO A 215 4.63 -22.43 -9.24
N THR A 216 5.72 -22.85 -9.87
CA THR A 216 5.66 -23.82 -10.97
C THR A 216 5.37 -25.20 -10.38
N ALA A 217 4.40 -25.90 -10.98
CA ALA A 217 3.95 -27.22 -10.55
C ALA A 217 5.04 -28.30 -10.67
#